data_AF-X6DBX8-F1
#
_entry.id   AF-X6DBX8-F1
#
_cell.length_a   1.000
_cell.length_b   1.000
_cell.length_c   1.000
_cell.angle_alpha   90.00
_cell.angle_beta   90.00
_cell.angle_gamma   90.00
#
_symmetry.space_group_name_H-M   'P 1'
#
loop_
_entity.id
_entity.type
_entity.pdbx_description
1 polymer ?
#
loop_
_entity_poly.entity_id
_entity_poly.type
_entity_poly.pdbx_seq_one_letter_code
_entity_poly.pdbx_strand_id
1 'polypeptide(L)'
;MNQGFHDRNDRNFLIAETSVGFIARSGYDEEPGPESWGVQVFPRFYSERGDGWSPSTLSLWKDLASPMAFSYAGIHREAMRHGREWFLKPAWPPYVLWWVERDYTPTWTEAVVRHEFLHDHKASPFAFDFKTCFDEDGRPVTIDSQVVKQNMRLNEERQQMIQIVNS
;
A
#
# COMPACT_ATOMS: atom_id res chain seq x y z
N MET A 1 -14.61 16.23 13.17
CA MET A 1 -14.54 14.85 12.66
C MET A 1 -14.40 14.90 11.15
N ASN A 2 -13.36 14.27 10.61
CA ASN A 2 -12.86 14.48 9.25
C ASN A 2 -13.66 13.69 8.20
N GLN A 3 -14.93 14.02 7.97
CA GLN A 3 -15.80 13.30 7.01
C GLN A 3 -15.16 13.13 5.62
N GLY A 4 -14.60 14.21 5.07
CA GLY A 4 -13.95 14.17 3.75
C GLY A 4 -12.66 13.35 3.66
N PHE A 5 -12.12 12.90 4.79
CA PHE A 5 -10.99 11.97 4.85
C PHE A 5 -11.49 10.51 4.86
N HIS A 6 -12.54 10.18 5.64
CA HIS A 6 -13.18 8.86 5.60
C HIS A 6 -13.72 8.55 4.19
N ASP A 7 -14.39 9.51 3.55
CA ASP A 7 -14.91 9.33 2.18
C ASP A 7 -13.78 9.04 1.16
N ARG A 8 -12.57 9.58 1.39
CA ARG A 8 -11.39 9.31 0.54
C ARG A 8 -10.80 7.94 0.83
N ASN A 9 -10.76 7.52 2.09
CA ASN A 9 -10.30 6.19 2.49
C ASN A 9 -11.21 5.11 1.93
N ASP A 10 -12.52 5.26 2.06
CA ASP A 10 -13.49 4.28 1.57
C ASP A 10 -13.36 4.08 0.06
N ARG A 11 -13.20 5.17 -0.68
CA ARG A 11 -12.93 5.10 -2.11
C ARG A 11 -11.59 4.42 -2.40
N ASN A 12 -10.54 4.72 -1.64
CA ASN A 12 -9.23 4.10 -1.83
C ASN A 12 -9.26 2.60 -1.54
N PHE A 13 -10.00 2.18 -0.50
CA PHE A 13 -10.22 0.77 -0.18
C PHE A 13 -11.01 0.06 -1.26
N LEU A 14 -12.09 0.66 -1.76
CA LEU A 14 -12.84 0.08 -2.87
C LEU A 14 -11.96 -0.08 -4.13
N ILE A 15 -11.13 0.91 -4.45
CA ILE A 15 -10.18 0.84 -5.57
C ILE A 15 -9.16 -0.29 -5.33
N ALA A 16 -8.62 -0.43 -4.12
CA ALA A 16 -7.70 -1.49 -3.78
C ALA A 16 -8.36 -2.87 -3.91
N GLU A 17 -9.52 -3.06 -3.27
CA GLU A 17 -10.28 -4.31 -3.22
C GLU A 17 -10.74 -4.80 -4.61
N THR A 18 -10.90 -3.87 -5.56
CA THR A 18 -11.30 -4.19 -6.94
C THR A 18 -10.12 -4.33 -7.89
N SER A 19 -8.90 -4.00 -7.43
CA SER A 19 -7.68 -4.09 -8.25
C SER A 19 -7.22 -5.53 -8.45
N VAL A 20 -6.64 -5.80 -9.61
CA VAL A 20 -6.01 -7.08 -9.93
C VAL A 20 -4.95 -7.40 -8.87
N GLY A 21 -5.03 -8.62 -8.35
CA GLY A 21 -4.02 -9.15 -7.44
C GLY A 21 -4.13 -8.70 -5.99
N PHE A 22 -5.14 -7.90 -5.65
CA PHE A 22 -5.51 -7.67 -4.26
C PHE A 22 -6.01 -8.98 -3.64
N ILE A 23 -5.60 -9.27 -2.40
CA ILE A 23 -6.04 -10.44 -1.64
C ILE A 23 -6.93 -10.00 -0.48
N ALA A 24 -6.41 -9.15 0.40
CA ALA A 24 -7.12 -8.70 1.59
C ALA A 24 -6.46 -7.44 2.17
N ARG A 25 -7.12 -6.81 3.14
CA ARG A 25 -6.54 -5.75 3.98
C ARG A 25 -6.98 -5.90 5.42
N SER A 26 -6.20 -5.34 6.33
CA SER A 26 -6.65 -5.13 7.71
C SER A 26 -7.77 -4.09 7.75
N GLY A 27 -8.72 -4.28 8.66
CA GLY A 27 -9.56 -3.19 9.13
C GLY A 27 -8.89 -2.39 10.24
N TYR A 28 -9.71 -1.60 10.92
CA TYR A 28 -9.35 -0.86 12.13
C TYR A 28 -10.32 -1.25 13.24
N ASP A 29 -9.83 -1.27 14.48
CA ASP A 29 -10.71 -1.52 15.63
C ASP A 29 -11.78 -0.43 15.70
N GLU A 30 -13.01 -0.83 16.02
CA GLU A 30 -14.17 0.06 16.15
C GLU A 30 -14.62 0.77 14.86
N GLU A 31 -14.02 0.47 13.70
CA GLU A 31 -14.49 0.94 12.38
C GLU A 31 -15.22 -0.19 11.61
N PRO A 32 -16.28 0.13 10.84
CA PRO A 32 -16.89 -0.84 9.95
C PRO A 32 -15.90 -1.35 8.89
N GLY A 33 -15.87 -2.67 8.63
CA GLY A 33 -15.00 -3.25 7.62
C GLY A 33 -14.51 -4.65 7.96
N PRO A 34 -13.40 -5.10 7.33
CA PRO A 34 -12.74 -6.35 7.71
C PRO A 34 -12.21 -6.28 9.15
N GLU A 35 -11.89 -7.44 9.72
CA GLU A 35 -11.25 -7.52 11.04
C GLU A 35 -9.87 -6.85 11.03
N SER A 36 -9.50 -6.22 12.15
CA SER A 36 -8.14 -5.70 12.34
C SER A 36 -7.15 -6.86 12.54
N TRP A 37 -6.00 -6.79 11.88
CA TRP A 37 -4.94 -7.80 12.03
C TRP A 37 -4.09 -7.49 13.26
N GLY A 38 -4.69 -7.69 14.44
CA GLY A 38 -4.14 -7.34 15.74
C GLY A 38 -4.31 -5.86 16.08
N VAL A 39 -3.70 -5.44 17.20
CA VAL A 39 -3.76 -4.05 17.67
C VAL A 39 -2.96 -3.14 16.74
N GLN A 40 -3.59 -2.07 16.27
CA GLN A 40 -2.90 -1.07 15.46
C GLN A 40 -1.82 -0.36 16.28
N VAL A 41 -0.60 -0.33 15.73
CA VAL A 41 0.56 0.33 16.32
C VAL A 41 1.25 1.19 15.27
N PHE A 42 2.08 2.14 15.71
CA PHE A 42 2.76 3.09 14.83
C PHE A 42 4.29 3.03 15.01
N PRO A 43 5.09 3.31 13.97
CA PRO A 43 6.53 3.39 14.11
C PRO A 43 6.98 4.46 15.10
N ARG A 44 8.12 4.26 15.75
CA ARG A 44 8.74 5.18 16.72
C ARG A 44 8.97 6.60 16.19
N PHE A 45 9.10 6.76 14.87
CA PHE A 45 9.28 8.07 14.22
C PHE A 45 7.95 8.75 13.87
N TYR A 46 6.81 8.09 14.07
CA TYR A 46 5.51 8.73 13.97
C TYR A 46 5.31 9.65 15.19
N SER A 47 4.95 10.90 14.93
CA SER A 47 4.51 11.84 15.96
C SER A 47 3.05 12.16 15.70
N GLU A 48 2.20 11.79 16.66
CA GLU A 48 0.78 12.09 16.64
C GLU A 48 0.59 13.62 16.56
N ARG A 49 -0.22 14.08 15.61
CA ARG A 49 -0.45 15.51 15.38
C ARG A 49 -1.66 16.06 16.14
N GLY A 50 -2.23 15.27 17.06
CA GLY A 50 -3.35 15.66 17.92
C GLY A 50 -4.74 15.54 17.26
N ASP A 51 -4.82 14.92 16.08
CA ASP A 51 -6.08 14.54 15.42
C ASP A 51 -6.47 13.07 15.69
N GLY A 52 -5.70 12.36 16.52
CA GLY A 52 -6.01 11.01 17.00
C GLY A 52 -5.84 9.91 15.97
N TRP A 53 -5.31 10.19 14.77
CA TRP A 53 -5.34 9.21 13.69
C TRP A 53 -4.22 9.43 12.65
N SER A 54 -3.52 8.36 12.28
CA SER A 54 -2.57 8.35 11.15
C SER A 54 -3.09 7.46 10.04
N PRO A 55 -3.20 7.94 8.78
CA PRO A 55 -3.48 7.07 7.66
C PRO A 55 -2.36 6.06 7.47
N SER A 56 -2.56 4.88 8.03
CA SER A 56 -1.77 3.69 7.73
C SER A 56 -2.72 2.63 7.22
N THR A 57 -2.32 1.93 6.17
CA THR A 57 -3.06 0.82 5.60
C THR A 57 -2.15 -0.40 5.56
N LEU A 58 -2.73 -1.58 5.82
CA LEU A 58 -2.04 -2.86 5.73
C LEU A 58 -2.82 -3.76 4.79
N SER A 59 -2.18 -4.24 3.73
CA SER A 59 -2.85 -5.04 2.68
C SER A 59 -1.95 -6.13 2.13
N LEU A 60 -2.58 -7.21 1.67
CA LEU A 60 -1.98 -8.37 1.05
C LEU A 60 -2.27 -8.38 -0.45
N TRP A 61 -1.24 -8.72 -1.21
CA TRP A 61 -1.26 -8.78 -2.66
C TRP A 61 -0.55 -10.04 -3.15
N LYS A 62 -0.97 -10.55 -4.31
CA LYS A 62 -0.46 -11.80 -4.87
C LYS A 62 1.00 -11.72 -5.36
N ASP A 63 1.45 -10.53 -5.73
CA ASP A 63 2.77 -10.27 -6.34
C ASP A 63 3.15 -8.79 -6.16
N LEU A 64 4.35 -8.41 -6.60
CA LEU A 64 4.85 -7.03 -6.53
C LEU A 64 4.24 -6.09 -7.57
N ALA A 65 3.86 -6.60 -8.74
CA ALA A 65 3.36 -5.79 -9.84
C ALA A 65 1.96 -5.23 -9.57
N SER A 66 1.15 -5.99 -8.84
CA SER A 66 -0.23 -5.66 -8.47
C SER A 66 -0.33 -4.41 -7.56
N PRO A 67 0.32 -4.34 -6.38
CA PRO A 67 0.28 -3.16 -5.53
C PRO A 67 1.00 -1.97 -6.17
N MET A 68 2.00 -2.19 -7.02
CA MET A 68 2.63 -1.12 -7.80
C MET A 68 1.63 -0.50 -8.79
N ALA A 69 0.91 -1.33 -9.54
CA ALA A 69 -0.11 -0.88 -10.49
C ALA A 69 -1.25 -0.12 -9.78
N PHE A 70 -1.68 -0.59 -8.60
CA PHE A 70 -2.64 0.12 -7.76
C PHE A 70 -2.11 1.47 -7.25
N SER A 71 -0.93 1.46 -6.60
CA SER A 71 -0.37 2.66 -5.94
C SER A 71 -0.05 3.78 -6.92
N TYR A 72 0.27 3.43 -8.16
CA TYR A 72 0.68 4.37 -9.19
C TYR A 72 -0.36 4.57 -10.29
N ALA A 73 -1.54 3.96 -10.17
CA ALA A 73 -2.71 4.30 -10.98
C ALA A 73 -3.11 5.75 -10.73
N GLY A 74 -3.32 6.51 -11.80
CA GLY A 74 -3.76 7.92 -11.76
C GLY A 74 -2.74 8.94 -11.27
N ILE A 75 -1.98 8.65 -10.20
CA ILE A 75 -1.07 9.59 -9.53
C ILE A 75 0.22 9.81 -10.36
N HIS A 76 0.76 8.77 -11.00
CA HIS A 76 2.02 8.90 -11.74
C HIS A 76 1.90 9.62 -13.09
N ARG A 77 0.71 9.66 -13.69
CA ARG A 77 0.50 10.39 -14.95
C ARG A 77 0.62 11.91 -14.75
N GLU A 78 0.23 12.41 -13.58
CA GLU A 78 0.39 13.83 -13.19
C GLU A 78 1.71 14.12 -12.48
N ALA A 79 2.16 13.27 -11.54
CA ALA A 79 3.39 13.51 -10.78
C ALA A 79 4.67 13.42 -11.63
N MET A 80 4.69 12.60 -12.71
CA MET A 80 5.79 12.60 -13.68
C MET A 80 5.78 13.82 -14.61
N ARG A 81 4.64 14.51 -14.76
CA ARG A 81 4.52 15.73 -15.58
C ARG A 81 5.12 16.97 -14.91
N HIS A 82 5.13 17.00 -13.58
CA HIS A 82 5.56 18.16 -12.76
C HIS A 82 6.82 17.85 -11.92
N GLY A 83 7.72 17.02 -12.48
CA GLY A 83 8.76 16.31 -11.75
C GLY A 83 9.65 17.13 -10.78
N ARG A 84 10.06 16.43 -9.71
CA ARG A 84 11.18 16.71 -8.79
C ARG A 84 11.14 17.97 -7.93
N GLU A 85 10.31 18.97 -8.21
CA GLU A 85 10.31 20.24 -7.45
C GLU A 85 9.60 20.15 -6.08
N TRP A 86 8.75 19.15 -5.86
CA TRP A 86 7.86 19.10 -4.68
C TRP A 86 8.27 18.06 -3.62
N PHE A 87 9.30 17.26 -3.88
CA PHE A 87 9.71 16.22 -2.95
C PHE A 87 10.78 16.75 -1.99
N LEU A 88 10.34 17.37 -0.89
CA LEU A 88 11.09 17.20 0.36
C LEU A 88 11.24 15.68 0.55
N LYS A 89 12.48 15.19 0.64
CA LYS A 89 12.70 13.78 0.99
C LYS A 89 11.98 13.56 2.33
N PRO A 90 10.95 12.71 2.40
CA PRO A 90 10.32 12.43 3.67
C PRO A 90 11.40 11.88 4.61
N ALA A 91 11.33 12.26 5.88
CA ALA A 91 12.33 11.87 6.88
C ALA A 91 12.41 10.35 7.06
N TRP A 92 11.36 9.62 6.65
CA TRP A 92 11.23 8.18 6.73
C TRP A 92 10.54 7.61 5.48
N PRO A 93 10.70 6.30 5.18
CA PRO A 93 10.08 5.66 4.01
C PRO A 93 8.55 5.80 4.04
N PRO A 94 7.88 6.09 2.91
CA PRO A 94 6.42 6.25 2.89
C PRO A 94 5.64 4.92 2.98
N TYR A 95 6.30 3.79 2.69
CA TYR A 95 5.74 2.45 2.76
C TYR A 95 6.86 1.42 2.94
N VAL A 96 6.49 0.18 3.22
CA VAL A 96 7.37 -0.99 3.25
C VAL A 96 6.65 -2.17 2.59
N LEU A 97 7.42 -3.03 1.94
CA LEU A 97 6.99 -4.29 1.33
C LEU A 97 7.81 -5.43 1.92
N TRP A 98 7.18 -6.59 2.07
CA TRP A 98 7.83 -7.83 2.45
C TRP A 98 6.96 -9.00 1.95
N TRP A 99 7.56 -10.17 1.82
CA TRP A 99 6.82 -11.40 1.50
C TRP A 99 6.30 -12.06 2.76
N VAL A 100 5.12 -12.66 2.64
CA VAL A 100 4.52 -13.53 3.65
C VAL A 100 4.19 -14.88 3.02
N GLU A 101 4.10 -15.92 3.84
CA GLU A 101 3.63 -17.23 3.38
C GLU A 101 2.17 -17.15 2.91
N ARG A 102 1.78 -18.02 1.97
CA ARG A 102 0.47 -17.98 1.29
C ARG A 102 -0.72 -17.93 2.25
N ASP A 103 -0.66 -18.65 3.37
CA ASP A 103 -1.74 -18.77 4.34
C ASP A 103 -1.49 -17.96 5.62
N TYR A 104 -0.63 -16.93 5.53
CA TYR A 104 -0.26 -16.08 6.65
C TYR A 104 -0.87 -14.68 6.53
N THR A 105 -1.60 -14.28 7.56
CA THR A 105 -2.10 -12.91 7.71
C THR A 105 -1.14 -12.12 8.62
N PRO A 106 -0.44 -11.09 8.11
CA PRO A 106 0.48 -10.31 8.91
C PRO A 106 -0.27 -9.40 9.88
N THR A 107 0.40 -8.99 10.95
CA THR A 107 -0.14 -8.06 11.94
C THR A 107 0.38 -6.64 11.78
N TRP A 108 -0.31 -5.67 12.38
CA TRP A 108 0.17 -4.29 12.48
C TRP A 108 1.54 -4.18 13.15
N THR A 109 1.79 -4.99 14.19
CA THR A 109 3.08 -5.01 14.90
C THR A 109 4.20 -5.44 13.97
N GLU A 110 3.99 -6.48 13.16
CA GLU A 110 4.99 -6.90 12.17
C GLU A 110 5.21 -5.83 11.10
N ALA A 111 4.15 -5.20 10.60
CA ALA A 111 4.26 -4.13 9.61
C ALA A 111 5.13 -2.98 10.13
N VAL A 112 4.95 -2.57 11.39
CA VAL A 112 5.77 -1.53 12.03
C VAL A 112 7.22 -1.98 12.20
N VAL A 113 7.47 -3.21 12.66
CA VAL A 113 8.84 -3.75 12.76
C VAL A 113 9.55 -3.71 11.41
N ARG A 114 8.87 -4.10 10.33
CA ARG A 114 9.42 -4.08 8.96
C ARG A 114 9.68 -2.66 8.50
N HIS A 115 8.78 -1.73 8.79
CA HIS A 115 8.89 -0.33 8.38
C HIS A 115 10.05 0.38 9.08
N GLU A 116 10.19 0.18 10.39
CA GLU A 116 11.32 0.67 11.16
C GLU A 116 12.63 0.05 10.71
N PHE A 117 12.63 -1.25 10.42
CA PHE A 117 13.81 -1.91 9.87
C PHE A 117 14.25 -1.26 8.56
N LEU A 118 13.33 -1.01 7.63
CA LEU A 118 13.65 -0.36 6.35
C LEU A 118 14.23 1.05 6.55
N HIS A 119 13.71 1.81 7.51
CA HIS A 119 14.23 3.12 7.87
C HIS A 119 15.70 3.02 8.35
N ASP A 120 15.93 2.15 9.33
CA ASP A 120 17.20 2.03 10.06
C ASP A 120 18.30 1.31 9.23
N HIS A 121 17.93 0.28 8.46
CA HIS A 121 18.88 -0.65 7.82
C HIS A 121 18.86 -0.62 6.28
N LYS A 122 17.95 0.13 5.67
CA LYS A 122 17.68 0.13 4.21
C LYS A 122 17.13 -1.22 3.73
N ALA A 123 16.90 -1.31 2.42
CA ALA A 123 16.20 -2.43 1.80
C ALA A 123 17.00 -3.74 1.90
N SER A 124 16.30 -4.81 2.26
CA SER A 124 16.78 -6.20 2.30
C SER A 124 15.60 -7.15 2.09
N PRO A 125 15.81 -8.47 1.92
CA PRO A 125 14.71 -9.44 1.86
C PRO A 125 13.75 -9.38 3.04
N PHE A 126 14.22 -8.91 4.21
CA PHE A 126 13.36 -8.71 5.37
C PHE A 126 12.37 -7.55 5.17
N ALA A 127 12.79 -6.44 4.58
CA ALA A 127 11.91 -5.29 4.37
C ALA A 127 12.48 -4.42 3.25
N PHE A 128 11.65 -4.10 2.27
CA PHE A 128 12.10 -3.43 1.06
C PHE A 128 11.05 -2.48 0.47
N ASP A 129 11.41 -1.81 -0.61
CA ASP A 129 10.53 -0.94 -1.38
C ASP A 129 10.52 -1.35 -2.86
N PHE A 130 9.72 -0.67 -3.67
CA PHE A 130 9.64 -0.96 -5.11
C PHE A 130 10.93 -0.64 -5.88
N LYS A 131 11.81 0.19 -5.33
CA LYS A 131 13.07 0.57 -6.00
C LYS A 131 14.13 -0.50 -5.81
N THR A 132 14.15 -1.16 -4.65
CA THR A 132 15.12 -2.20 -4.29
C THR A 132 14.37 -3.42 -3.77
N CYS A 133 13.71 -4.17 -4.65
CA CYS A 133 12.85 -5.29 -4.29
C CYS A 133 13.52 -6.66 -4.44
N PHE A 134 12.93 -7.65 -3.75
CA PHE A 134 13.39 -9.03 -3.71
C PHE A 134 12.23 -9.98 -4.06
N ASP A 135 12.53 -11.18 -4.55
CA ASP A 135 11.55 -12.26 -4.68
C ASP A 135 11.30 -12.98 -3.33
N GLU A 136 10.40 -13.96 -3.32
CA GLU A 136 10.05 -14.77 -2.15
C GLU A 136 11.23 -15.56 -1.56
N ASP A 137 12.26 -15.83 -2.38
CA ASP A 137 13.51 -16.47 -1.95
C ASP A 137 14.57 -15.46 -1.48
N GLY A 138 14.24 -14.17 -1.45
CA GLY A 138 15.15 -13.10 -1.04
C GLY A 138 16.21 -12.73 -2.07
N ARG A 139 16.02 -13.06 -3.35
CA ARG A 139 16.93 -12.66 -4.43
C ARG A 139 16.50 -11.31 -5.01
N PRO A 140 17.43 -10.39 -5.31
CA PRO A 140 17.09 -9.11 -5.93
C PRO A 140 16.38 -9.32 -7.28
N VAL A 141 15.29 -8.59 -7.49
CA VAL A 141 14.52 -8.64 -8.75
C VAL A 141 14.14 -7.25 -9.23
N THR A 142 13.77 -7.16 -10.51
CA THR A 142 13.11 -5.97 -11.06
C THR A 142 11.66 -6.31 -11.36
N ILE A 143 10.75 -5.39 -11.01
CA ILE A 143 9.34 -5.55 -11.32
C ILE A 143 9.12 -5.34 -12.82
N ASP A 144 8.46 -6.30 -13.46
CA ASP A 144 8.18 -6.22 -14.90
C ASP A 144 7.17 -5.10 -15.20
N SER A 145 7.68 -4.03 -15.83
CA SER A 145 6.88 -2.87 -16.23
C SER A 145 5.72 -3.20 -17.18
N GLN A 146 5.81 -4.27 -17.97
CA GLN A 146 4.73 -4.69 -18.86
C GLN A 146 3.58 -5.29 -18.06
N VAL A 147 3.88 -6.11 -17.05
CA VAL A 147 2.88 -6.66 -16.13
C VAL A 147 2.21 -5.53 -15.35
N VAL A 148 2.97 -4.54 -14.88
CA VAL A 148 2.41 -3.36 -14.20
C VAL A 148 1.44 -2.60 -15.11
N LYS A 149 1.84 -2.29 -16.35
CA LYS A 149 0.97 -1.59 -17.33
C LYS A 149 -0.30 -2.39 -17.64
N GLN A 150 -0.17 -3.71 -17.79
CA GLN A 150 -1.31 -4.58 -18.02
C GLN A 150 -2.27 -4.57 -16.83
N ASN A 151 -1.76 -4.68 -15.60
CA ASN A 151 -2.56 -4.59 -14.38
C ASN A 151 -3.25 -3.23 -14.26
N MET A 152 -2.57 -2.11 -14.58
CA MET A 152 -3.18 -0.78 -14.59
C MET A 152 -4.39 -0.71 -15.53
N ARG A 153 -4.24 -1.20 -16.77
CA ARG A 153 -5.35 -1.24 -17.74
C ARG A 153 -6.52 -2.09 -17.24
N LEU A 154 -6.24 -3.27 -16.69
CA LEU A 154 -7.28 -4.14 -16.14
C LEU A 154 -8.01 -3.50 -14.96
N ASN A 155 -7.29 -2.75 -14.12
CA ASN A 155 -7.89 -1.99 -13.01
C ASN A 155 -8.83 -0.91 -13.54
N GLU A 156 -8.42 -0.14 -14.57
CA GLU A 156 -9.25 0.87 -15.21
C GLU A 156 -10.55 0.26 -15.79
N GLU A 157 -10.44 -0.87 -16.50
CA GLU A 157 -11.59 -1.58 -17.08
C GLU A 157 -12.56 -2.08 -15.98
N ARG A 158 -12.04 -2.67 -14.90
CA ARG A 158 -12.86 -3.14 -13.76
C ARG A 158 -13.58 -2.00 -13.05
N GLN A 159 -12.91 -0.89 -12.84
CA GLN A 159 -13.46 0.27 -12.14
C GLN A 159 -14.57 0.96 -12.95
N GLN A 160 -14.43 1.01 -14.28
CA GLN A 160 -15.49 1.51 -15.16
C GLN A 160 -16.74 0.63 -15.10
N MET A 161 -16.59 -0.70 -15.10
CA MET A 161 -17.72 -1.62 -14.99
C MET A 161 -18.48 -1.44 -13.68
N ILE A 162 -17.79 -1.26 -12.56
CA ILE A 162 -18.41 -1.05 -11.25
C ILE A 162 -19.20 0.27 -11.21
N GLN A 163 -18.70 1.32 -11.86
CA GLN A 163 -19.43 2.60 -11.95
C GLN A 163 -20.71 2.49 -12.78
N ILE A 164 -20.70 1.70 -13.86
CA ILE A 164 -21.87 1.47 -14.72
C ILE A 164 -22.95 0.63 -14.00
N VAL A 165 -22.56 -0.37 -13.22
CA VAL A 165 -23.51 -1.22 -12.49
C VAL A 165 -24.20 -0.47 -11.34
N ASN A 166 -23.53 0.54 -10.78
CA ASN A 166 -24.04 1.34 -9.66
C ASN A 166 -24.73 2.66 -10.07
N SER A 167 -24.94 2.89 -11.38
CA SER A 167 -25.61 4.07 -11.97
C SER A 167 -26.98 3.73 -12.55
#